data_AF-A0A1M6S1G2-F1
#
_entry.id   AF-A0A1M6S1G2-F1
#
_cell.length_a   1.000
_cell.length_b   1.000
_cell.length_c   1.000
_cell.angle_alpha   90.00
_cell.angle_beta   90.00
_cell.angle_gamma   90.00
#
_symmetry.space_group_name_H-M   'P 1'
#
loop_
_entity.id
_entity.type
_entity.pdbx_description
1 polymer ?
#
loop_
_entity_poly.entity_id
_entity_poly.type
_entity_poly.pdbx_seq_one_letter_code
_entity_poly.pdbx_strand_id
1 'polypeptide(L)'
;MDMKYFMKFMADNMPFMVIIMAVIMLIMLAIMIRQAWNLSYMKKRYRKMMSGVDGDNLERLLMGHIDEVRHVVEENQRIDAENRRMDELLNMAVTRVGMVRFRAFEDMGSDLSYAVALLDAHNNGVVLSSIFGREDSRSYAKPIEDGKSTYPMTKEEEQALSEAMGKAM
;
A
#
# COMPACT_ATOMS: atom_id res chain seq x y z
N MET A 1 -60.33 -59.19 8.06
CA MET A 1 -59.23 -60.06 8.51
C MET A 1 -59.22 -60.02 10.02
N ASP A 2 -59.56 -61.14 10.66
CA ASP A 2 -59.88 -61.21 12.08
C ASP A 2 -58.72 -60.81 12.98
N MET A 3 -58.96 -59.81 13.83
CA MET A 3 -58.07 -59.35 14.90
C MET A 3 -57.47 -60.53 15.72
N LYS A 4 -58.23 -61.62 15.85
CA LYS A 4 -57.83 -62.85 16.55
C LYS A 4 -56.70 -63.62 15.85
N TYR A 5 -56.66 -63.67 14.53
CA TYR A 5 -55.57 -64.33 13.77
C TYR A 5 -54.28 -63.51 13.84
N PHE A 6 -54.39 -62.18 13.77
CA PHE A 6 -53.27 -61.28 13.96
C PHE A 6 -52.69 -61.39 15.38
N MET A 7 -53.54 -61.41 16.42
CA MET A 7 -53.10 -61.60 17.80
C MET A 7 -52.42 -62.94 18.03
N LYS A 8 -52.92 -64.04 17.45
CA LYS A 8 -52.28 -65.37 17.56
C LYS A 8 -50.92 -65.40 16.86
N PHE A 9 -50.82 -64.84 15.65
CA PHE A 9 -49.56 -64.74 14.91
C PHE A 9 -48.53 -63.87 15.64
N MET A 10 -48.96 -62.76 16.26
CA MET A 10 -48.09 -61.90 17.07
C MET A 10 -47.62 -62.61 18.34
N ALA A 11 -48.48 -63.39 19.00
CA ALA A 11 -48.11 -64.15 20.19
C ALA A 11 -47.08 -65.24 19.89
N ASP A 12 -47.24 -65.98 18.79
CA ASP A 12 -46.33 -67.05 18.38
C ASP A 12 -44.95 -66.50 17.94
N ASN A 13 -44.90 -65.27 17.39
CA ASN A 13 -43.66 -64.63 16.91
C ASN A 13 -43.05 -63.62 17.89
N MET A 14 -43.69 -63.38 19.05
CA MET A 14 -43.24 -62.47 20.10
C MET A 14 -41.76 -62.69 20.53
N PRO A 15 -41.28 -63.93 20.78
CA PRO A 15 -39.89 -64.13 21.19
C PRO A 15 -38.88 -63.74 20.10
N PHE A 16 -39.20 -63.96 18.82
CA PHE A 16 -38.32 -63.59 17.71
C PHE A 16 -38.20 -62.06 17.55
N MET A 17 -39.30 -61.33 17.71
CA MET A 17 -39.29 -59.86 17.66
C MET A 17 -38.45 -59.26 18.80
N VAL A 18 -38.55 -59.83 20.01
CA VAL A 18 -37.74 -59.41 21.17
C VAL A 18 -36.25 -59.64 20.92
N ILE A 19 -35.87 -60.78 20.33
CA ILE A 19 -34.48 -61.07 19.99
C ILE A 19 -33.94 -60.08 18.93
N ILE A 20 -34.71 -59.80 17.89
CA ILE A 20 -34.33 -58.83 16.84
C ILE A 20 -34.12 -57.44 17.46
N MET A 21 -35.03 -57.01 18.35
CA MET A 21 -34.92 -55.73 19.05
C MET A 21 -33.68 -55.66 19.95
N ALA A 22 -33.36 -56.74 20.66
CA ALA A 22 -32.16 -56.83 21.49
C ALA A 22 -30.88 -56.75 20.64
N VAL A 23 -30.84 -57.41 19.48
CA VAL A 23 -29.71 -57.34 18.55
C VAL A 23 -29.52 -55.92 18.00
N ILE A 24 -30.60 -55.25 17.60
CA ILE A 24 -30.54 -53.85 17.13
C ILE A 24 -30.03 -52.93 18.24
N MET A 25 -30.47 -53.13 19.48
CA MET A 25 -30.01 -52.35 20.64
C MET A 25 -28.50 -52.52 20.88
N LEU A 26 -27.98 -53.75 20.76
CA LEU A 26 -26.54 -54.03 20.88
C LEU A 26 -25.73 -53.36 19.76
N ILE A 27 -26.24 -53.38 18.53
CA ILE A 27 -25.60 -52.72 17.38
C ILE A 27 -25.54 -51.21 17.59
N MET A 28 -26.65 -50.58 18.03
CA MET A 28 -26.67 -49.15 18.34
C MET A 28 -25.69 -48.77 19.44
N LEU A 29 -25.60 -49.59 20.49
CA LEU A 29 -24.67 -49.38 21.60
C LEU A 29 -23.21 -49.46 21.13
N ALA A 30 -22.88 -50.43 20.28
CA ALA A 30 -21.55 -50.55 19.68
C ALA A 30 -21.19 -49.32 18.81
N ILE A 31 -22.14 -48.82 18.01
CA ILE A 31 -21.96 -47.59 17.22
C ILE A 31 -21.75 -46.38 18.13
N MET A 32 -22.52 -46.25 19.21
CA MET A 32 -22.40 -45.15 20.17
C MET A 32 -21.03 -45.13 20.84
N ILE A 33 -20.51 -46.30 21.25
CA ILE A 33 -19.16 -46.43 21.83
C ILE A 33 -18.10 -46.04 20.80
N ARG A 34 -18.22 -46.54 19.55
CA ARG A 34 -17.30 -46.18 18.45
C ARG A 34 -17.29 -44.68 18.18
N GLN A 35 -18.47 -44.06 18.14
CA GLN A 35 -18.62 -42.61 17.96
C GLN A 35 -17.98 -41.83 19.10
N ALA A 36 -18.21 -42.24 20.36
CA ALA A 36 -17.62 -41.61 21.54
C ALA A 36 -16.09 -41.73 21.54
N TRP A 37 -15.54 -42.87 21.12
CA TRP A 37 -14.10 -43.06 20.97
C TRP A 37 -13.51 -42.20 19.87
N ASN A 38 -14.13 -42.18 18.68
CA ASN A 38 -13.66 -41.35 17.57
C ASN A 38 -13.69 -39.87 17.95
N LEU A 39 -14.76 -39.41 18.59
CA LEU A 39 -14.89 -38.03 19.06
C LEU A 39 -13.81 -37.68 20.10
N SER A 40 -13.53 -38.61 21.02
CA SER A 40 -12.50 -38.43 22.04
C SER A 40 -11.09 -38.40 21.43
N TYR A 41 -10.83 -39.26 20.43
CA TYR A 41 -9.56 -39.28 19.69
C TYR A 41 -9.37 -38.00 18.88
N MET A 42 -10.40 -37.56 18.15
CA MET A 42 -10.37 -36.30 17.40
C MET A 42 -10.16 -35.09 18.31
N LYS A 43 -10.87 -35.01 19.45
CA LYS A 43 -10.66 -33.95 20.46
C LYS A 43 -9.23 -33.96 21.02
N LYS A 44 -8.65 -35.14 21.29
CA LYS A 44 -7.25 -35.27 21.74
C LYS A 44 -6.26 -34.87 20.66
N ARG A 45 -6.46 -35.27 19.40
CA ARG A 45 -5.58 -34.90 18.28
C ARG A 45 -5.66 -33.41 17.96
N TYR A 46 -6.86 -32.84 17.98
CA TYR A 46 -7.07 -31.40 17.85
C TYR A 46 -6.35 -30.64 18.96
N ARG A 47 -6.53 -31.08 20.21
CA ARG A 47 -5.82 -30.50 21.36
C ARG A 47 -4.32 -30.69 21.27
N LYS A 48 -3.82 -31.81 20.74
CA LYS A 48 -2.38 -32.09 20.59
C LYS A 48 -1.72 -31.29 19.46
N MET A 49 -2.45 -31.02 18.37
CA MET A 49 -2.05 -30.06 17.34
C MET A 49 -2.01 -28.62 17.89
N MET A 50 -2.90 -28.33 18.85
CA MET A 50 -2.94 -27.10 19.63
C MET A 50 -2.08 -27.16 20.93
N SER A 51 -1.36 -28.24 21.24
CA SER A 51 -0.62 -28.38 22.52
C SER A 51 0.86 -28.07 22.38
N GLY A 52 1.20 -27.20 21.44
CA GLY A 52 2.48 -26.49 21.41
C GLY A 52 2.35 -25.05 21.92
N VAL A 53 1.13 -24.51 21.92
CA VAL A 53 0.76 -23.15 22.34
C VAL A 53 -0.71 -23.24 22.75
N ASP A 54 -1.05 -23.12 24.05
CA ASP A 54 -2.44 -23.26 24.56
C ASP A 54 -3.48 -22.66 23.60
N GLY A 55 -4.61 -23.33 23.34
CA GLY A 55 -5.57 -22.90 22.31
C GLY A 55 -6.04 -21.43 22.42
N ASP A 56 -6.12 -20.90 23.65
CA ASP A 56 -6.38 -19.49 23.96
C ASP A 56 -5.25 -18.54 23.49
N ASN A 57 -4.01 -19.03 23.49
CA ASN A 57 -2.83 -18.29 23.10
C ASN A 57 -2.67 -18.23 21.57
N LEU A 58 -3.06 -19.27 20.83
CA LEU A 58 -3.06 -19.22 19.36
C LEU A 58 -4.12 -18.24 18.81
N GLU A 59 -5.33 -18.24 19.37
CA GLU A 59 -6.37 -17.28 18.97
C GLU A 59 -5.93 -15.85 19.25
N ARG A 60 -5.37 -15.59 20.44
CA ARG A 60 -4.81 -14.27 20.79
C ARG A 60 -3.65 -13.86 19.88
N LEU A 61 -2.77 -14.80 19.51
CA LEU A 61 -1.66 -14.55 18.59
C LEU A 61 -2.18 -14.19 17.19
N LEU A 62 -3.18 -14.93 16.69
CA LEU A 62 -3.81 -14.66 15.39
C LEU A 62 -4.54 -13.31 15.39
N MET A 63 -5.30 -13.00 16.46
CA MET A 63 -5.93 -11.69 16.61
C MET A 63 -4.89 -10.57 16.66
N GLY A 64 -3.80 -10.76 17.42
CA GLY A 64 -2.69 -9.81 17.47
C GLY A 64 -2.05 -9.58 16.10
N HIS A 65 -1.82 -10.64 15.32
CA HIS A 65 -1.31 -10.49 13.96
C HIS A 65 -2.31 -9.84 13.00
N ILE A 66 -3.61 -10.07 13.14
CA ILE A 66 -4.63 -9.38 12.33
C ILE A 66 -4.61 -7.88 12.62
N ASP A 67 -4.50 -7.50 13.89
CA ASP A 67 -4.40 -6.09 14.29
C ASP A 67 -3.08 -5.45 13.83
N GLU A 68 -1.97 -6.19 13.92
CA GLU A 68 -0.68 -5.75 13.38
C GLU A 68 -0.72 -5.55 11.86
N VAL A 69 -1.29 -6.49 11.11
CA VAL A 69 -1.47 -6.37 9.66
C VAL A 69 -2.36 -5.17 9.32
N ARG A 70 -3.45 -4.95 10.07
CA ARG A 70 -4.30 -3.77 9.89
C ARG A 70 -3.53 -2.48 10.14
N HIS A 71 -2.76 -2.41 11.22
CA HIS A 71 -1.94 -1.24 11.53
C HIS A 71 -0.91 -0.97 10.43
N VAL A 72 -0.26 -2.01 9.90
CA VAL A 72 0.68 -1.89 8.77
C VAL A 72 -0.03 -1.35 7.52
N VAL A 73 -1.23 -1.82 7.22
CA VAL A 73 -2.03 -1.31 6.08
C VAL A 73 -2.37 0.17 6.27
N GLU A 74 -2.82 0.56 7.47
CA GLU A 74 -3.13 1.95 7.79
C GLU A 74 -1.89 2.86 7.71
N GLU A 75 -0.74 2.39 8.21
CA GLU A 75 0.52 3.11 8.10
C GLU A 75 1.00 3.25 6.65
N ASN A 76 0.85 2.19 5.84
CA ASN A 76 1.20 2.23 4.43
C ASN A 76 0.35 3.25 3.66
N GLN A 77 -0.95 3.29 3.93
CA GLN A 77 -1.84 4.32 3.35
C GLN A 77 -1.42 5.74 3.76
N ARG A 78 -0.96 5.93 4.99
CA ARG A 78 -0.44 7.22 5.46
C ARG A 78 0.85 7.61 4.72
N ILE A 79 1.78 6.67 4.57
CA ILE A 79 3.03 6.88 3.84
C ILE A 79 2.75 7.24 2.38
N ASP A 80 1.82 6.56 1.72
CA ASP A 80 1.42 6.87 0.35
C ASP A 80 0.80 8.26 0.21
N ALA A 81 0.05 8.72 1.23
CA ALA A 81 -0.47 10.07 1.25
C ALA A 81 0.65 11.12 1.43
N GLU A 82 1.63 10.85 2.31
CA GLU A 82 2.78 11.73 2.51
C GLU A 82 3.68 11.79 1.28
N ASN A 83 3.94 10.66 0.62
CA ASN A 83 4.70 10.60 -0.62
C ASN A 83 4.05 11.44 -1.71
N ARG A 84 2.73 11.29 -1.92
CA ARG A 84 2.00 12.13 -2.89
C ARG A 84 2.11 13.62 -2.58
N ARG A 85 1.98 13.98 -1.30
CA ARG A 85 2.17 15.37 -0.86
C ARG A 85 3.60 15.86 -1.14
N MET A 86 4.61 15.03 -0.92
CA MET A 86 6.00 15.37 -1.23
C MET A 86 6.21 15.56 -2.73
N ASP A 87 5.65 14.68 -3.56
CA ASP A 87 5.73 14.79 -5.02
C ASP A 87 5.10 16.09 -5.51
N GLU A 88 3.93 16.46 -5.00
CA GLU A 88 3.28 17.74 -5.31
C GLU A 88 4.16 18.94 -4.93
N LEU A 89 4.77 18.91 -3.74
CA LEU A 89 5.67 19.98 -3.29
C LEU A 89 6.96 20.06 -4.13
N LEU A 90 7.54 18.92 -4.49
CA LEU A 90 8.75 18.84 -5.31
C LEU A 90 8.50 19.33 -6.73
N ASN A 91 7.32 19.06 -7.29
CA ASN A 91 6.95 19.54 -8.62
C ASN A 91 6.87 21.08 -8.70
N MET A 92 6.55 21.75 -7.59
CA MET A 92 6.54 23.22 -7.48
C MET A 92 7.88 23.81 -7.01
N ALA A 93 8.81 22.98 -6.53
CA ALA A 93 10.11 23.45 -6.06
C ALA A 93 11.05 23.75 -7.23
N VAL A 94 11.98 24.70 -7.03
CA VAL A 94 13.04 24.96 -8.02
C VAL A 94 13.98 23.75 -8.07
N THR A 95 13.89 22.99 -9.15
CA THR A 95 14.68 21.76 -9.38
C THR A 95 15.62 21.90 -10.56
N ARG A 96 15.38 22.88 -11.45
CA ARG A 96 16.13 23.11 -12.67
C ARG A 96 16.81 24.48 -12.63
N VAL A 97 18.15 24.47 -12.66
CA VAL A 97 18.96 25.69 -12.56
C VAL A 97 19.99 25.77 -13.67
N GLY A 98 19.96 26.86 -14.43
CA GLY A 98 20.92 27.21 -15.49
C GLY A 98 21.57 28.56 -15.18
N MET A 99 22.86 28.71 -15.50
CA MET A 99 23.58 29.95 -15.23
C MET A 99 24.60 30.22 -16.33
N VAL A 100 24.51 31.41 -16.91
CA VAL A 100 25.44 31.90 -17.93
C VAL A 100 26.09 33.17 -17.40
N ARG A 101 27.43 33.22 -17.44
CA ARG A 101 28.19 34.45 -17.20
C ARG A 101 28.64 35.02 -18.53
N PHE A 102 28.61 36.34 -18.64
CA PHE A 102 28.93 37.02 -19.88
C PHE A 102 29.47 38.42 -19.64
N ARG A 103 29.94 39.03 -20.72
CA ARG A 103 30.42 40.40 -20.77
C ARG A 103 29.47 41.26 -21.58
N ALA A 104 28.78 42.19 -20.91
CA ALA A 104 27.84 43.09 -21.57
C ALA A 104 28.52 44.26 -22.31
N PHE A 105 29.77 44.61 -21.94
CA PHE A 105 30.53 45.73 -22.51
C PHE A 105 32.01 45.34 -22.70
N GLU A 106 32.58 45.63 -23.86
CA GLU A 106 33.97 45.23 -24.20
C GLU A 106 35.04 45.80 -23.26
N ASP A 107 34.80 47.00 -22.71
CA ASP A 107 35.74 47.70 -21.81
C ASP A 107 35.80 47.12 -20.38
N MET A 108 35.09 46.04 -20.10
CA MET A 108 35.08 45.38 -18.80
C MET A 108 36.06 44.22 -18.76
N GLY A 109 37.01 44.26 -17.82
CA GLY A 109 38.08 43.26 -17.69
C GLY A 109 37.64 41.86 -17.18
N SER A 110 36.34 41.63 -16.94
CA SER A 110 35.81 40.36 -16.43
C SER A 110 34.34 40.14 -16.81
N ASP A 111 33.89 38.88 -16.79
CA ASP A 111 32.51 38.48 -17.11
C ASP A 111 31.63 38.63 -15.86
N LEU A 112 31.40 39.89 -15.48
CA LEU A 112 30.68 40.29 -14.27
C LEU A 112 29.16 40.29 -14.45
N SER A 113 28.68 40.22 -15.69
CA SER A 113 27.25 40.08 -15.97
C SER A 113 26.84 38.61 -15.92
N TYR A 114 25.58 38.35 -15.58
CA TYR A 114 25.06 36.99 -15.47
C TYR A 114 23.59 36.90 -15.86
N ALA A 115 23.17 35.70 -16.25
CA ALA A 115 21.78 35.29 -16.37
C ALA A 115 21.61 33.94 -15.65
N VAL A 116 20.59 33.82 -14.81
CA VAL A 116 20.27 32.63 -14.02
C VAL A 116 18.81 32.28 -14.23
N ALA A 117 18.55 31.08 -14.71
CA ALA A 117 17.21 30.52 -14.81
C ALA A 117 16.95 29.59 -13.63
N LEU A 118 15.84 29.84 -12.92
CA LEU A 118 15.36 29.05 -11.79
C LEU A 118 13.97 28.53 -12.15
N LEU A 119 13.86 27.24 -12.46
CA LEU A 119 12.61 26.62 -12.89
C LEU A 119 12.21 25.44 -12.01
N ASP A 120 10.91 25.21 -11.95
CA ASP A 120 10.30 24.01 -11.39
C ASP A 120 10.30 22.83 -12.39
N ALA A 121 9.68 21.71 -12.00
CA ALA A 121 9.60 20.51 -12.84
C ALA A 121 8.76 20.71 -14.12
N HIS A 122 7.88 21.71 -14.12
CA HIS A 122 7.00 22.08 -15.23
C HIS A 122 7.59 23.18 -16.13
N ASN A 123 8.85 23.60 -15.89
CA ASN A 123 9.51 24.72 -16.56
C ASN A 123 8.86 26.08 -16.29
N ASN A 124 8.19 26.24 -15.16
CA ASN A 124 7.73 27.55 -14.68
C ASN A 124 8.74 28.12 -13.70
N GLY A 125 8.85 29.45 -13.66
CA GLY A 125 9.74 30.10 -12.71
C GLY A 125 10.18 31.48 -13.17
N VAL A 126 11.48 31.77 -13.01
CA VAL A 126 12.02 33.10 -13.27
C VAL A 126 13.42 33.02 -13.86
N VAL A 127 13.70 33.93 -14.79
CA VAL A 127 15.07 34.25 -15.20
C VAL A 127 15.47 35.58 -14.59
N LEU A 128 16.59 35.57 -13.86
CA LEU A 128 17.22 36.74 -13.27
C LEU A 128 18.48 37.04 -14.06
N SER A 129 18.60 38.26 -14.58
CA SER A 129 19.82 38.71 -15.23
C SER A 129 20.35 39.96 -14.55
N SER A 130 21.67 40.13 -14.54
CA SER A 130 22.31 41.37 -14.11
C SER A 130 23.36 41.77 -15.12
N ILE A 131 23.23 43.01 -15.58
CA ILE A 131 24.17 43.66 -16.48
C ILE A 131 25.05 44.57 -15.63
N PHE A 132 26.34 44.25 -15.58
CA PHE A 132 27.33 45.01 -14.81
C PHE A 132 27.92 46.13 -15.68
N GLY A 133 27.66 47.37 -15.29
CA GLY A 133 28.20 48.60 -15.86
C GLY A 133 29.35 49.16 -15.02
N ARG A 134 29.99 50.25 -15.47
CA ARG A 134 31.22 50.79 -14.85
C ARG A 134 30.97 51.37 -13.46
N GLU A 135 29.81 51.99 -13.26
CA GLU A 135 29.43 52.65 -12.01
C GLU A 135 28.20 52.01 -11.35
N ASP A 136 27.37 51.30 -12.12
CA ASP A 136 26.14 50.67 -11.67
C ASP A 136 25.98 49.24 -12.20
N SER A 137 25.10 48.47 -11.57
CA SER A 137 24.60 47.21 -12.12
C SER A 137 23.08 47.26 -12.22
N ARG A 138 22.54 46.72 -13.30
CA ARG A 138 21.09 46.69 -13.54
C ARG A 138 20.62 45.26 -13.57
N SER A 139 19.64 44.95 -12.74
CA SER A 139 19.09 43.61 -12.65
C SER A 139 17.68 43.58 -13.20
N TYR A 140 17.38 42.53 -13.95
CA TYR A 140 16.08 42.26 -14.55
C TYR A 140 15.58 40.90 -14.08
N ALA A 141 14.27 40.81 -13.93
CA ALA A 141 13.58 39.57 -13.60
C ALA A 141 12.46 39.36 -14.61
N LYS A 142 12.46 38.22 -15.28
CA LYS A 142 11.45 37.86 -16.28
C LYS A 142 10.75 36.58 -15.86
N PRO A 143 9.41 36.57 -15.72
CA PRO A 143 8.67 35.36 -15.41
C PRO A 143 8.73 34.40 -16.60
N ILE A 144 8.79 33.11 -16.28
CA ILE A 144 8.75 32.01 -17.24
C ILE A 144 7.50 31.17 -16.96
N GLU A 145 6.73 30.94 -18.02
CA GLU A 145 5.56 30.04 -18.04
C GLU A 145 5.77 29.02 -19.16
N ASP A 146 5.67 27.73 -18.84
CA ASP A 146 5.87 26.61 -19.76
C ASP A 146 7.17 26.73 -20.60
N GLY A 147 8.26 27.16 -19.95
CA GLY A 147 9.57 27.31 -20.59
C GLY A 147 9.68 28.50 -21.53
N LYS A 148 8.78 29.49 -21.47
CA LYS A 148 8.82 30.71 -22.29
C LYS A 148 8.54 31.94 -21.45
N SER A 149 9.12 33.08 -21.85
CA SER A 149 8.76 34.38 -21.27
C SER A 149 7.84 35.17 -22.20
N THR A 150 6.94 35.95 -21.62
CA THR A 150 6.15 36.96 -22.35
C THR A 150 6.98 38.21 -22.66
N TYR A 151 8.12 38.38 -22.00
CA TYR A 151 9.05 39.49 -22.22
C TYR A 151 10.16 39.09 -23.19
N PRO A 152 10.65 40.02 -24.04
CA PRO A 152 11.80 39.75 -24.90
C PRO A 152 13.02 39.34 -24.07
N MET A 153 13.70 38.27 -24.46
CA MET A 153 14.88 37.75 -23.79
C MET A 153 16.16 38.07 -24.57
N THR A 154 17.28 38.22 -23.87
CA THR A 154 18.61 38.31 -24.50
C THR A 154 19.13 36.91 -24.83
N LYS A 155 20.17 36.81 -25.67
CA LYS A 155 20.78 35.52 -26.03
C LYS A 155 21.27 34.75 -24.81
N GLU A 156 21.84 35.45 -23.84
CA GLU A 156 22.40 34.88 -22.62
C GLU A 156 21.28 34.40 -21.67
N GLU A 157 20.16 35.11 -21.62
CA GLU A 157 18.98 34.69 -20.88
C GLU A 157 18.31 33.46 -21.51
N GLU A 158 18.19 33.42 -22.83
CA GLU A 158 17.69 32.26 -23.58
C GLU A 158 18.61 31.04 -23.39
N GLN A 159 19.92 31.26 -23.39
CA GLN A 159 20.89 30.20 -23.12
C GLN A 159 20.75 29.66 -21.69
N ALA A 160 20.68 30.54 -20.68
CA ALA A 160 20.49 30.12 -19.28
C ALA A 160 19.19 29.33 -19.10
N LEU A 161 18.12 29.76 -19.78
CA LEU A 161 16.83 29.08 -19.79
C LEU A 161 16.94 27.69 -20.43
N SER A 162 17.59 27.59 -21.59
CA SER A 162 17.84 26.31 -22.26
C SER A 162 18.70 25.36 -21.42
N GLU A 163 19.72 25.86 -20.71
CA GLU A 163 20.55 25.06 -19.81
C GLU A 163 19.76 24.54 -18.61
N ALA A 164 18.85 25.36 -18.04
CA ALA A 164 17.98 24.91 -16.96
C ALA A 164 17.04 23.80 -17.42
N MET A 165 16.37 23.99 -18.57
CA MET A 165 15.44 23.00 -19.13
C MET A 165 16.15 21.70 -19.56
N GLY A 166 17.40 21.78 -19.99
CA GLY A 166 18.22 20.63 -20.36
C GLY A 166 18.65 19.75 -19.18
N LYS A 167 18.58 20.26 -17.94
CA LYS A 167 18.87 19.51 -16.71
C LYS A 167 17.61 18.80 -16.18
N ALA A 168 16.95 18.03 -17.03
CA ALA A 168 15.95 17.09 -16.55
C ALA A 168 16.64 16.03 -15.67
N MET A 169 16.17 15.90 -14.42
CA MET A 169 16.36 14.67 -13.64
C MET A 169 15.50 13.55 -14.23
#